data_AF-A0A3D5CKV2-F1
#
_entry.id   AF-A0A3D5CKV2-F1
#
_cell.length_a   1.000
_cell.length_b   1.000
_cell.length_c   1.000
_cell.angle_alpha   90.00
_cell.angle_beta   90.00
_cell.angle_gamma   90.00
#
_symmetry.space_group_name_H-M   'P 1'
#
loop_
_entity.id
_entity.type
_entity.pdbx_description
1 polymer ?
#
loop_
_entity_poly.entity_id
_entity_poly.type
_entity_poly.pdbx_seq_one_letter_code
_entity_poly.pdbx_strand_id
1 'polypeptide(L)'
;MHALEQLANAGGRVSVCVTDLDRGKDLVLGDAFITLPVAQLGVVPLLIQVSAAIEAGKLDAAASVARPPTADGGSAGLWRHLAAADLNPGDLAVLTAAAADPLATNALIDLVGLDPVRERI
;
A
#
# COMPACT_ATOMS: atom_id res chain seq x y z
N MET A 1 -1.83 18.24 18.88
CA MET A 1 -1.51 17.48 20.11
C MET A 1 -2.76 17.15 20.93
N HIS A 2 -3.64 18.11 21.21
CA HIS A 2 -4.83 17.86 22.05
C HIS A 2 -5.71 16.67 21.63
N ALA A 3 -5.94 16.46 20.33
CA ALA A 3 -6.72 15.30 19.84
C ALA A 3 -6.02 13.95 20.10
N LEU A 4 -4.68 13.88 20.02
CA LEU A 4 -3.90 12.67 20.31
C LEU A 4 -3.93 12.37 21.82
N GLU A 5 -3.82 13.41 22.65
CA GLU A 5 -3.94 13.29 24.11
C GLU A 5 -5.33 12.80 24.53
N GLN A 6 -6.40 13.31 23.91
CA GLN A 6 -7.76 12.83 24.15
C GLN A 6 -7.90 11.33 23.80
N LEU A 7 -7.33 10.90 22.67
CA LEU A 7 -7.36 9.49 22.28
C LEU A 7 -6.58 8.60 23.26
N ALA A 8 -5.43 9.06 23.74
CA ALA A 8 -4.64 8.36 24.76
C ALA A 8 -5.38 8.27 26.11
N ASN A 9 -5.99 9.37 26.56
CA ASN A 9 -6.79 9.41 27.80
C ASN A 9 -8.04 8.53 27.73
N ALA A 10 -8.57 8.30 26.52
CA ALA A 10 -9.66 7.35 26.26
C ALA A 10 -9.19 5.88 26.22
N GLY A 11 -7.90 5.60 26.42
CA GLY A 11 -7.31 4.26 26.43
C GLY A 11 -6.74 3.79 25.09
N GLY A 12 -6.72 4.64 24.06
CA GLY A 12 -6.08 4.34 22.78
C GLY A 12 -4.56 4.33 22.89
N ARG A 13 -3.89 3.42 22.18
CA ARG A 13 -2.43 3.49 21.99
C ARG A 13 -2.13 4.34 20.77
N VAL A 14 -1.29 5.36 20.96
CA VAL A 14 -0.99 6.37 19.94
C VAL A 14 0.51 6.46 19.78
N SER A 15 0.98 6.57 18.54
CA SER A 15 2.36 6.85 18.20
C SER A 15 2.37 7.99 17.19
N VAL A 16 3.33 8.92 17.31
CA VAL A 16 3.50 10.04 16.38
C VAL A 16 4.99 10.25 16.11
N CYS A 17 5.32 10.38 14.82
CA CYS A 17 6.63 10.74 14.34
C CYS A 17 6.46 11.78 13.23
N VAL A 18 7.17 12.89 13.34
CA VAL A 18 7.23 13.94 12.31
C VAL A 18 8.70 14.24 12.05
N THR A 19 9.14 13.98 10.84
CA THR A 19 10.53 14.17 10.43
C THR A 19 10.60 15.17 9.27
N ASP A 20 11.55 16.09 9.35
CA ASP A 20 11.92 16.97 8.24
C ASP A 20 12.71 16.15 7.22
N LEU A 21 12.12 15.94 6.02
CA LEU A 21 12.74 15.12 4.97
C LEU A 21 13.96 15.79 4.33
N ASP A 22 14.03 17.13 4.31
CA ASP A 22 15.17 17.85 3.74
C ASP A 22 16.38 17.79 4.68
N ARG A 23 16.13 17.81 5.99
CA ARG A 23 17.18 17.87 7.02
C ARG A 23 17.45 16.54 7.71
N GLY A 24 16.60 15.55 7.53
CA GLY A 24 16.64 14.27 8.23
C GLY A 24 16.47 14.40 9.74
N LYS A 25 15.80 15.47 10.21
CA LYS A 25 15.69 15.79 11.64
C LYS A 25 14.28 15.52 12.15
N ASP A 26 14.17 14.79 13.24
CA ASP A 26 12.90 14.60 13.92
C ASP A 26 12.45 15.90 14.60
N LEU A 27 11.24 16.33 14.24
CA LEU A 27 10.59 17.52 14.77
C LEU A 27 9.66 17.15 15.94
N VAL A 28 9.01 15.99 15.87
CA VAL A 28 8.11 15.48 16.92
C VAL A 28 8.26 13.96 17.02
N LEU A 29 8.44 13.45 18.24
CA LEU A 29 8.42 12.03 18.56
C LEU A 29 7.52 11.80 19.77
N GLY A 30 6.63 10.82 19.69
CA GLY A 30 5.81 10.34 20.81
C GLY A 30 5.55 8.85 20.63
N ASP A 31 6.05 8.02 21.55
CA ASP A 31 5.99 6.56 21.48
C ASP A 31 6.34 5.99 20.09
N ALA A 32 7.31 6.60 19.40
CA ALA A 32 7.69 6.25 18.02
C ALA A 32 8.30 4.85 17.85
N PHE A 33 8.50 4.12 18.96
CA PHE A 33 9.14 2.81 19.00
C PHE A 33 8.15 1.66 19.19
N ILE A 34 6.85 1.95 19.35
CA ILE A 34 5.83 0.90 19.53
C ILE A 34 5.31 0.42 18.16
N THR A 35 5.21 -0.89 17.98
CA THR A 35 4.59 -1.47 16.79
C THR A 35 3.07 -1.40 16.91
N LEU A 36 2.42 -0.75 15.93
CA LEU A 36 0.97 -0.67 15.80
C LEU A 36 0.51 -1.24 14.45
N PRO A 37 -0.72 -1.75 14.35
CA PRO A 37 -1.30 -2.12 13.06
C PRO A 37 -1.31 -0.92 12.11
N VAL A 38 -0.69 -1.06 10.94
CA VAL A 38 -0.54 0.02 9.95
C VAL A 38 -1.65 0.05 8.89
N ALA A 39 -2.64 -0.85 9.02
CA ALA A 39 -3.74 -1.03 8.07
C ALA A 39 -3.25 -1.04 6.62
N GLN A 40 -3.79 -0.16 5.77
CA GLN A 40 -3.50 -0.12 4.33
C GLN A 40 -2.11 0.43 3.97
N LEU A 41 -1.28 0.88 4.93
CA LEU A 41 0.09 1.31 4.62
C LEU A 41 0.99 0.17 4.13
N GLY A 42 0.57 -1.09 4.28
CA GLY A 42 1.24 -2.25 3.69
C GLY A 42 1.37 -2.20 2.16
N VAL A 43 0.63 -1.32 1.47
CA VAL A 43 0.79 -1.14 0.02
C VAL A 43 2.08 -0.42 -0.37
N VAL A 44 2.70 0.35 0.54
CA VAL A 44 3.92 1.10 0.24
C VAL A 44 5.08 0.16 -0.16
N PRO A 45 5.48 -0.84 0.64
CA PRO A 45 6.55 -1.77 0.24
C PRO A 45 6.21 -2.53 -1.06
N LEU A 46 4.93 -2.83 -1.31
CA LEU A 46 4.48 -3.43 -2.57
C LEU A 46 4.77 -2.50 -3.76
N LEU A 47 4.38 -1.23 -3.67
CA LEU A 47 4.62 -0.25 -4.75
C LEU A 47 6.11 -0.03 -5.01
N ILE A 48 6.94 -0.01 -3.96
CA ILE A 48 8.41 0.07 -4.11
C ILE A 48 8.93 -1.20 -4.83
N GLN A 49 8.42 -2.38 -4.50
CA GLN A 49 8.82 -3.63 -5.15
C GLN A 49 8.39 -3.67 -6.63
N VAL A 50 7.18 -3.23 -6.95
CA VAL A 50 6.68 -3.10 -8.32
C VAL A 50 7.55 -2.15 -9.14
N SER A 51 7.86 -0.96 -8.61
CA SER A 51 8.74 0.02 -9.27
C SER A 51 10.11 -0.59 -9.57
N ALA A 52 10.73 -1.23 -8.58
CA ALA A 52 12.04 -1.86 -8.74
C ALA A 52 12.02 -3.02 -9.76
N ALA A 53 10.93 -3.80 -9.84
CA ALA A 53 10.79 -4.86 -10.82
C ALA A 53 10.67 -4.30 -12.25
N ILE A 54 9.95 -3.19 -12.42
CA ILE A 54 9.83 -2.48 -13.71
C ILE A 54 11.19 -1.92 -14.14
N GLU A 55 11.89 -1.21 -13.25
CA GLU A 55 13.21 -0.66 -13.53
C GLU A 55 14.24 -1.74 -13.90
N ALA A 56 14.17 -2.90 -13.25
CA ALA A 56 15.03 -4.04 -13.53
C ALA A 56 14.64 -4.82 -14.79
N GLY A 57 13.57 -4.44 -15.49
CA GLY A 57 13.04 -5.16 -16.65
C GLY A 57 12.47 -6.54 -16.33
N LYS A 58 12.16 -6.80 -15.05
CA LYS A 58 11.57 -8.06 -14.56
C LYS A 58 10.04 -8.05 -14.63
N LEU A 59 9.45 -6.87 -14.72
CA LEU A 59 8.02 -6.65 -14.92
C LEU A 59 7.83 -5.65 -16.05
N ASP A 60 7.12 -6.03 -17.11
CA ASP A 60 6.74 -5.10 -18.17
C ASP A 60 5.57 -4.23 -17.70
N ALA A 61 5.80 -2.93 -17.57
CA ALA A 61 4.80 -1.97 -17.14
C ALA A 61 3.61 -1.84 -18.11
N ALA A 62 3.75 -2.29 -19.36
CA ALA A 62 2.69 -2.26 -20.37
C ALA A 62 1.98 -3.62 -20.54
N ALA A 63 2.40 -4.67 -19.81
CA ALA A 63 1.78 -5.98 -19.91
C ALA A 63 0.30 -5.94 -19.56
N SER A 64 -0.55 -6.64 -20.31
CA SER A 64 -1.98 -6.73 -19.98
C SER A 64 -2.18 -7.71 -18.83
N VAL A 65 -2.83 -7.26 -17.76
CA VAL A 65 -3.20 -8.07 -16.60
C VAL A 65 -4.72 -8.18 -16.56
N ALA A 66 -5.21 -9.40 -16.76
CA ALA A 66 -6.64 -9.68 -16.74
C ALA A 66 -7.19 -9.58 -15.31
N ARG A 67 -8.36 -8.97 -15.16
CA ARG A 67 -9.06 -8.95 -13.86
C ARG A 67 -9.42 -10.38 -13.46
N PRO A 68 -9.07 -10.81 -12.24
CA PRO A 68 -9.44 -12.12 -11.77
C PRO A 68 -10.97 -12.24 -11.63
N PRO A 69 -11.54 -13.43 -11.88
CA PRO A 69 -12.96 -13.66 -11.71
C PRO A 69 -13.36 -13.39 -10.26
N THR A 70 -14.28 -12.45 -10.04
CA THR A 70 -14.79 -12.15 -8.70
C THR A 70 -15.75 -13.25 -8.26
N ALA A 71 -15.48 -13.93 -7.14
CA ALA A 71 -16.48 -14.81 -6.53
C ALA A 71 -17.71 -13.97 -6.11
N ASP A 72 -18.92 -14.50 -6.35
CA ASP A 72 -20.16 -13.86 -5.94
C ASP A 72 -20.14 -13.57 -4.42
N GLY A 73 -20.38 -12.31 -4.05
CA GLY A 73 -20.40 -11.84 -2.66
C GLY A 73 -19.05 -11.38 -2.10
N GLY A 74 -17.95 -11.53 -2.84
CA GLY A 74 -16.61 -11.10 -2.38
C GLY A 74 -16.15 -9.77 -2.98
N SER A 75 -15.43 -9.01 -2.17
CA SER A 75 -14.43 -7.97 -2.53
C SER A 75 -14.92 -6.56 -2.87
N ALA A 76 -14.69 -5.63 -1.94
CA ALA A 76 -14.62 -4.19 -2.21
C ALA A 76 -13.55 -3.87 -3.28
N GLY A 77 -13.57 -2.64 -3.81
CA GLY A 77 -12.59 -2.18 -4.81
C GLY A 77 -13.25 -1.53 -6.02
N LEU A 78 -12.53 -0.65 -6.69
CA LEU A 78 -12.94 0.07 -7.88
C LEU A 78 -12.77 -0.76 -9.15
N TRP A 79 -11.71 -1.57 -9.27
CA TRP A 79 -11.39 -2.26 -10.53
C TRP A 79 -12.56 -3.11 -11.01
N ARG A 80 -13.23 -3.86 -10.12
CA ARG A 80 -14.43 -4.66 -10.46
C ARG A 80 -15.57 -3.89 -11.11
N HIS A 81 -15.65 -2.57 -10.91
CA HIS A 81 -16.67 -1.69 -11.46
C HIS A 81 -16.22 -0.97 -12.72
N LEU A 82 -14.92 -1.01 -13.06
CA LEU A 82 -14.42 -0.45 -14.31
C LEU A 82 -14.87 -1.30 -15.49
N ALA A 83 -15.17 -0.66 -16.62
CA ALA A 83 -15.45 -1.37 -17.86
C ALA A 83 -14.21 -2.10 -18.42
N ALA A 84 -13.01 -1.61 -18.10
CA ALA A 84 -11.73 -2.18 -18.52
C ALA A 84 -11.44 -3.50 -17.79
N ALA A 85 -11.74 -4.64 -18.43
CA ALA A 85 -11.49 -5.96 -17.89
C ALA A 85 -10.01 -6.22 -17.61
N ASP A 86 -9.12 -5.62 -18.39
CA ASP A 86 -7.68 -5.75 -18.23
C ASP A 86 -7.06 -4.38 -17.93
N LEU A 87 -6.01 -4.36 -17.12
CA LEU A 87 -5.22 -3.17 -16.83
C LEU A 87 -3.74 -3.51 -16.90
N ASN A 88 -2.90 -2.50 -17.12
CA ASN A 88 -1.45 -2.66 -17.04
C ASN A 88 -0.96 -2.51 -15.58
N PRO A 89 0.25 -3.01 -15.22
CA PRO A 89 0.80 -2.86 -13.87
C PRO A 89 0.88 -1.42 -13.36
N GLY A 90 1.07 -0.43 -14.24
CA GLY A 90 1.06 0.99 -13.87
C GLY A 90 -0.30 1.45 -13.35
N ASP A 91 -1.39 1.14 -14.06
CA ASP A 91 -2.75 1.46 -13.65
C ASP A 91 -3.16 0.72 -12.37
N LEU A 92 -2.71 -0.54 -12.22
CA LEU A 92 -2.90 -1.31 -10.98
C LEU A 92 -2.17 -0.67 -9.81
N ALA A 93 -0.96 -0.14 -10.02
CA ALA A 93 -0.20 0.59 -9.01
C ALA A 93 -0.93 1.88 -8.59
N VAL A 94 -1.53 2.60 -9.55
CA VAL A 94 -2.34 3.80 -9.25
C VAL A 94 -3.57 3.44 -8.42
N LEU A 95 -4.34 2.40 -8.79
CA LEU A 95 -5.51 1.97 -8.02
C LEU A 95 -5.15 1.51 -6.60
N THR A 96 -4.01 0.81 -6.47
CA THR A 96 -3.47 0.37 -5.19
C THR A 96 -3.04 1.57 -4.33
N ALA A 97 -2.35 2.56 -4.90
CA ALA A 97 -1.90 3.73 -4.17
C ALA A 97 -3.05 4.66 -3.75
N ALA A 98 -4.00 4.91 -4.65
CA ALA A 98 -5.05 5.91 -4.45
C ALA A 98 -6.22 5.41 -3.61
N ALA A 99 -6.59 4.14 -3.76
CA ALA A 99 -7.79 3.58 -3.13
C ALA A 99 -7.52 2.30 -2.34
N ALA A 100 -6.26 1.82 -2.30
CA ALA A 100 -5.91 0.51 -1.76
C ALA A 100 -6.87 -0.58 -2.27
N ASP A 101 -7.12 -0.52 -3.59
CA ASP A 101 -8.00 -1.44 -4.29
C ASP A 101 -7.53 -2.89 -4.05
N PRO A 102 -8.36 -3.75 -3.42
CA PRO A 102 -7.93 -5.09 -3.06
C PRO A 102 -7.61 -5.98 -4.26
N LEU A 103 -8.32 -5.82 -5.38
CA LEU A 103 -8.08 -6.62 -6.58
C LEU A 103 -6.78 -6.19 -7.26
N ALA A 104 -6.53 -4.88 -7.36
CA ALA A 104 -5.28 -4.37 -7.91
C ALA A 104 -4.08 -4.72 -7.03
N THR A 105 -4.23 -4.61 -5.71
CA THR A 105 -3.19 -4.96 -4.73
C THR A 105 -2.80 -6.43 -4.86
N ASN A 106 -3.79 -7.33 -4.89
CA ASN A 106 -3.52 -8.76 -5.03
C ASN A 106 -2.91 -9.10 -6.39
N ALA A 107 -3.40 -8.50 -7.48
CA ALA A 107 -2.82 -8.70 -8.80
C ALA A 107 -1.33 -8.27 -8.85
N LEU A 108 -0.97 -7.16 -8.20
CA LEU A 108 0.43 -6.75 -8.11
C LEU A 108 1.26 -7.73 -7.26
N ILE A 109 0.73 -8.24 -6.16
CA ILE A 109 1.40 -9.27 -5.34
C ILE A 109 1.63 -10.54 -6.17
N ASP A 110 0.66 -10.97 -6.96
CA ASP A 110 0.79 -12.14 -7.84
C ASP A 110 1.89 -11.95 -8.88
N LEU A 111 2.10 -10.71 -9.36
CA LEU A 111 3.14 -10.38 -10.34
C LEU A 111 4.55 -10.33 -9.73
N VAL A 112 4.71 -9.79 -8.52
CA VAL A 112 6.05 -9.56 -7.92
C VAL A 112 6.43 -10.55 -6.83
N GLY A 113 5.49 -11.36 -6.36
CA GLY A 113 5.63 -12.27 -5.24
C GLY A 113 5.51 -11.56 -3.88
N LEU A 114 5.00 -12.27 -2.87
CA LEU A 114 4.86 -11.72 -1.52
C LEU A 114 6.18 -11.65 -0.75
N ASP A 115 7.08 -12.62 -0.94
CA ASP A 115 8.36 -12.65 -0.21
C ASP A 115 9.26 -11.46 -0.55
N PRO A 116 9.46 -11.08 -1.83
CA PRO A 116 10.22 -9.87 -2.19
C PRO A 116 9.61 -8.57 -1.62
N VAL A 117 8.29 -8.52 -1.40
CA VAL A 117 7.62 -7.37 -0.77
C VAL A 117 7.95 -7.31 0.72
N ARG A 118 7.99 -8.46 1.40
CA ARG A 118 8.34 -8.55 2.83
C ARG A 118 9.78 -8.14 3.11
N GLU A 119 10.69 -8.37 2.16
CA GLU A 119 12.10 -7.96 2.26
C GLU A 119 12.30 -6.43 2.21
N ARG A 120 11.25 -5.64 1.97
CA ARG A 120 11.28 -4.17 1.93
C ARG A 120 10.99 -3.50 3.28
N ILE A 121 10.74 -4.28 4.35
CA ILE A 121 10.30 -3.82 5.67
C ILE A 121 11.38 -4.08 6.71
#